data_AF-A0A3D3ZJ62-F1
#
_entry.id   AF-A0A3D3ZJ62-F1
#
_cell.length_a   1.000
_cell.length_b   1.000
_cell.length_c   1.000
_cell.angle_alpha   90.00
_cell.angle_beta   90.00
_cell.angle_gamma   90.00
#
_symmetry.space_group_name_H-M   'P 1'
#
loop_
_entity.id
_entity.type
_entity.pdbx_description
1 polymer ?
#
loop_
_entity_poly.entity_id
_entity_poly.type
_entity_poly.pdbx_seq_one_letter_code
_entity_poly.pdbx_strand_id
1 'polypeptide(L)'
;MLRRVVITGLGVLACNGIGKEDFWNACVAGRSGIRRITRFDASPLPTQIAGEISDFNPEALGLTAIECQLTDRNTQFALAAANLALQDAGLINALNEEERDQVGVYMGTAMASSEEGELLWVRMT
;
A
#
# COMPACT_ATOMS: atom_id res chain seq x y z
N MET A 1 21.04 28.73 -6.62
CA MET A 1 21.20 27.48 -7.40
C MET A 1 20.06 26.54 -7.04
N LEU A 2 19.52 25.81 -8.02
CA LEU A 2 18.52 24.77 -7.76
C LEU A 2 19.21 23.53 -7.18
N ARG A 3 18.61 22.94 -6.13
CA ARG A 3 19.09 21.68 -5.53
C ARG A 3 18.71 20.52 -6.44
N ARG A 4 19.61 19.56 -6.63
CA ARG A 4 19.30 18.30 -7.34
C ARG A 4 18.45 17.41 -6.44
N VAL A 5 17.49 16.72 -7.03
CA VAL A 5 16.62 15.76 -6.35
C VAL A 5 16.89 14.38 -6.94
N VAL A 6 16.96 13.37 -6.08
CA VAL A 6 17.18 11.96 -6.45
C VAL A 6 16.17 11.08 -5.71
N ILE A 7 15.91 9.89 -6.24
CA ILE A 7 15.10 8.86 -5.59
C ILE A 7 16.06 7.89 -4.91
N THR A 8 15.96 7.75 -3.59
CA THR A 8 16.86 6.90 -2.78
C THR A 8 16.22 5.59 -2.33
N GLY A 9 14.89 5.49 -2.35
CA GLY A 9 14.19 4.27 -1.99
C GLY A 9 12.80 4.19 -2.63
N LEU A 10 12.33 2.97 -2.85
CA LEU A 10 11.02 2.67 -3.42
C LEU A 10 10.28 1.67 -2.54
N GLY A 11 9.02 1.97 -2.24
CA GLY A 11 8.09 1.07 -1.58
C GLY A 11 6.83 0.92 -2.41
N VAL A 12 6.46 -0.32 -2.71
CA VAL A 12 5.34 -0.62 -3.61
C VAL A 12 4.44 -1.65 -2.97
N LEU A 13 3.13 -1.40 -3.04
CA LEU A 13 2.10 -2.37 -2.73
C LEU A 13 1.19 -2.46 -3.95
N ALA A 14 1.22 -3.60 -4.62
CA ALA A 14 0.43 -3.85 -5.81
C ALA A 14 -0.14 -5.27 -5.81
N CYS A 15 -1.23 -5.48 -6.54
CA CYS A 15 -1.89 -6.78 -6.64
C CYS A 15 -1.02 -7.90 -7.22
N ASN A 16 0.08 -7.55 -7.88
CA ASN A 16 1.04 -8.47 -8.46
C ASN A 16 2.38 -8.55 -7.70
N GLY A 17 2.52 -7.84 -6.56
CA GLY A 17 3.72 -7.91 -5.72
C GLY A 17 3.74 -6.86 -4.59
N ILE A 18 4.25 -7.28 -3.43
CA ILE A 18 4.55 -6.42 -2.29
C ILE A 18 6.06 -6.19 -2.26
N GLY A 19 6.48 -4.93 -2.20
CA GLY A 19 7.89 -4.55 -2.33
C GLY A 19 8.32 -4.37 -3.79
N LYS A 20 9.41 -3.60 -3.97
CA LYS A 20 9.87 -3.19 -5.30
C LYS A 20 10.30 -4.37 -6.17
N GLU A 21 10.96 -5.37 -5.58
CA GLU A 21 11.53 -6.51 -6.31
C GLU A 21 10.42 -7.41 -6.86
N ASP A 22 9.48 -7.82 -6.01
CA ASP A 22 8.37 -8.70 -6.41
C ASP A 22 7.47 -8.02 -7.45
N PHE A 23 7.14 -6.74 -7.22
CA PHE A 23 6.39 -5.93 -8.18
C PHE A 23 7.12 -5.84 -9.53
N TRP A 24 8.39 -5.47 -9.52
CA TRP A 24 9.17 -5.28 -10.75
C TRP A 24 9.34 -6.60 -11.52
N ASN A 25 9.69 -7.68 -10.82
CA ASN A 25 9.83 -9.00 -11.41
C ASN A 25 8.51 -9.50 -12.00
N ALA A 26 7.37 -9.18 -11.38
CA ALA A 26 6.06 -9.51 -11.91
C ALA A 26 5.76 -8.74 -13.20
N CYS A 27 6.05 -7.43 -13.22
CA CYS A 27 5.88 -6.58 -14.39
C CYS A 27 6.73 -7.06 -15.57
N VAL A 28 8.03 -7.30 -15.37
CA VAL A 28 8.96 -7.76 -16.42
C VAL A 28 8.55 -9.13 -16.96
N ALA A 29 8.05 -10.02 -16.11
CA ALA A 29 7.59 -11.35 -16.52
C ALA A 29 6.16 -11.38 -17.08
N GLY A 30 5.45 -10.24 -17.15
CA GLY A 30 4.06 -10.20 -17.60
C GLY A 30 3.07 -10.92 -16.69
N ARG A 31 3.37 -11.04 -15.39
CA ARG A 31 2.48 -11.69 -14.41
C ARG A 31 1.37 -10.72 -13.99
N SER A 32 0.13 -11.12 -14.27
CA SER A 32 -1.07 -10.37 -13.85
C SER A 32 -1.40 -10.65 -12.37
N GLY A 33 -1.77 -9.61 -11.64
CA GLY A 33 -2.35 -9.72 -10.28
C GLY A 33 -3.89 -9.72 -10.28
N ILE A 34 -4.52 -9.67 -11.46
CA ILE A 34 -5.98 -9.66 -11.58
C ILE A 34 -6.51 -11.08 -11.38
N ARG A 35 -7.48 -11.22 -10.47
CA ARG A 35 -8.12 -12.49 -10.14
C ARG A 35 -9.57 -12.28 -9.73
N ARG A 36 -10.28 -13.38 -9.46
CA ARG A 36 -11.63 -13.34 -8.91
C ARG A 36 -11.60 -12.61 -7.55
N ILE A 37 -12.54 -11.69 -7.34
CA ILE A 37 -12.73 -10.98 -6.06
C ILE A 37 -12.95 -12.01 -4.95
N THR A 38 -12.23 -11.86 -3.84
CA THR A 38 -12.32 -12.73 -2.66
C THR A 38 -12.73 -11.99 -1.40
N ARG A 39 -12.69 -10.66 -1.39
CA ARG A 39 -13.03 -9.85 -0.22
C ARG A 39 -14.52 -9.81 0.12
N PHE A 40 -15.39 -10.02 -0.87
CA PHE A 40 -16.83 -10.04 -0.71
C PHE A 40 -17.48 -10.90 -1.81
N ASP A 41 -18.77 -11.24 -1.65
CA ASP A 41 -19.50 -11.97 -2.70
C ASP A 41 -19.81 -11.04 -3.89
N ALA A 42 -19.00 -11.15 -4.93
CA ALA A 42 -19.20 -10.42 -6.17
C ALA A 42 -20.05 -11.19 -7.21
N SER A 43 -20.71 -12.31 -6.84
CA SER A 43 -21.60 -13.05 -7.74
C SER A 43 -22.75 -12.21 -8.35
N PRO A 44 -23.32 -11.20 -7.67
CA PRO A 44 -24.38 -10.36 -8.25
C PRO A 44 -23.85 -9.27 -9.19
N LEU A 45 -22.54 -9.01 -9.21
CA LEU A 45 -21.94 -7.91 -9.98
C LEU A 45 -21.62 -8.32 -11.42
N PRO A 46 -21.72 -7.39 -12.39
CA PRO A 46 -21.32 -7.66 -13.77
C PRO A 46 -19.81 -7.84 -13.92
N THR A 47 -19.01 -7.19 -13.07
CA THR A 47 -17.55 -7.36 -13.00
C THR A 47 -17.20 -8.07 -11.71
N GLN A 48 -16.47 -9.19 -11.83
CA GLN A 48 -16.22 -10.07 -10.70
C GLN A 48 -14.72 -10.34 -10.46
N ILE A 49 -13.87 -9.57 -11.13
CA ILE A 49 -12.41 -9.62 -11.01
C ILE A 49 -11.87 -8.30 -10.50
N ALA A 50 -10.79 -8.35 -9.74
CA ALA A 50 -10.09 -7.17 -9.23
C ALA A 50 -8.59 -7.48 -9.02
N GLY A 51 -7.81 -6.40 -8.90
CA GLY A 51 -6.43 -6.48 -8.41
C GLY A 51 -6.39 -6.35 -6.89
N GLU A 52 -6.76 -7.42 -6.18
CA GLU A 52 -6.67 -7.44 -4.71
C GLU A 52 -5.22 -7.72 -4.25
N ILE A 53 -4.79 -7.09 -3.17
CA ILE A 53 -3.62 -7.55 -2.41
C ILE A 53 -4.14 -8.58 -1.38
N SER A 54 -3.87 -9.87 -1.58
CA SER A 54 -4.43 -10.99 -0.78
C SER A 54 -3.77 -11.13 0.57
N ASP A 55 -2.45 -11.08 0.58
CA ASP A 55 -1.63 -11.46 1.73
C ASP A 55 -1.12 -10.20 2.44
N PHE A 56 -1.97 -9.16 2.46
CA PHE A 56 -1.65 -7.92 3.14
C PHE A 56 -1.77 -8.11 4.65
N ASN A 57 -0.62 -8.20 5.31
CA ASN A 57 -0.50 -8.13 6.76
C ASN A 57 0.21 -6.81 7.13
N PRO A 58 -0.51 -5.79 7.62
CA PRO A 58 0.08 -4.49 7.95
C PRO A 58 1.12 -4.57 9.08
N GLU A 59 0.92 -5.44 10.08
CA GLU A 59 1.87 -5.61 11.18
C GLU A 59 3.21 -6.19 10.69
N ALA A 60 3.16 -7.14 9.76
CA ALA A 60 4.36 -7.68 9.12
C ALA A 60 5.12 -6.62 8.29
N LEU A 61 4.48 -5.49 7.96
CA LEU A 61 5.05 -4.37 7.23
C LEU A 61 5.39 -3.18 8.14
N GLY A 62 5.46 -3.43 9.45
CA GLY A 62 5.96 -2.47 10.43
C GLY A 62 4.92 -1.49 10.97
N LEU A 63 3.63 -1.74 10.76
CA LEU A 63 2.58 -0.99 11.45
C LEU A 63 2.36 -1.56 12.85
N THR A 64 2.08 -0.68 13.80
CA THR A 64 1.68 -1.06 15.16
C THR A 64 0.23 -1.56 15.19
N ALA A 65 -0.11 -2.33 16.21
CA ALA A 65 -1.50 -2.78 16.43
C ALA A 65 -2.49 -1.60 16.53
N ILE A 66 -2.07 -0.48 17.12
CA ILE A 66 -2.89 0.73 17.23
C ILE A 66 -3.13 1.35 15.85
N GLU A 67 -2.11 1.47 15.02
CA GLU A 67 -2.27 1.96 13.65
C GLU A 67 -3.19 1.05 12.84
N CYS A 68 -3.01 -0.28 12.95
CA CYS A 68 -3.88 -1.26 12.27
C CYS A 68 -5.35 -1.15 12.72
N GLN A 69 -5.58 -0.80 13.98
CA GLN A 69 -6.94 -0.67 14.53
C GLN A 69 -7.60 0.67 14.16
N LEU A 70 -6.84 1.76 14.11
CA LEU A 70 -7.38 3.12 14.00
C LEU A 70 -7.37 3.67 12.57
N THR A 71 -6.77 2.96 11.62
CA THR A 71 -6.64 3.45 10.24
C THR A 71 -7.32 2.53 9.24
N ASP A 72 -7.91 3.12 8.20
CA ASP A 72 -8.52 2.38 7.10
C ASP A 72 -7.45 1.72 6.23
N ARG A 73 -7.86 0.77 5.39
CA ARG A 73 -6.95 -0.01 4.56
C ARG A 73 -6.08 0.82 3.62
N ASN A 74 -6.57 1.95 3.08
CA ASN A 74 -5.77 2.79 2.19
C ASN A 74 -4.66 3.49 2.98
N THR A 75 -4.97 3.97 4.18
CA THR A 75 -3.97 4.53 5.10
C THR A 75 -2.94 3.47 5.49
N GLN A 76 -3.36 2.24 5.77
CA GLN A 76 -2.44 1.14 6.07
C GLN A 76 -1.50 0.84 4.89
N PHE A 77 -2.01 0.83 3.65
CA PHE A 77 -1.17 0.68 2.46
C PHE A 77 -0.14 1.81 2.34
N ALA A 78 -0.56 3.05 2.59
CA ALA A 78 0.35 4.19 2.49
C ALA A 78 1.49 4.11 3.52
N LEU A 79 1.17 3.80 4.78
CA LEU A 79 2.16 3.62 5.83
C LEU A 79 3.10 2.46 5.53
N ALA A 80 2.57 1.31 5.11
CA ALA A 80 3.38 0.14 4.79
C ALA A 80 4.29 0.39 3.57
N ALA A 81 3.79 1.04 2.52
CA ALA A 81 4.60 1.43 1.37
C ALA A 81 5.68 2.45 1.76
N ALA A 82 5.37 3.41 2.64
CA ALA A 82 6.36 4.36 3.16
C ALA A 82 7.45 3.66 3.97
N ASN A 83 7.10 2.67 4.82
CA ASN A 83 8.07 1.86 5.55
C ASN A 83 9.02 1.11 4.62
N LEU A 84 8.48 0.47 3.56
CA LEU A 84 9.29 -0.21 2.55
C LEU A 84 10.22 0.77 1.83
N ALA A 85 9.75 1.97 1.48
CA ALA A 85 10.56 2.99 0.83
C ALA A 85 11.69 3.51 1.72
N LEU A 86 11.39 3.78 3.00
CA LEU A 86 12.38 4.21 3.99
C LEU A 86 13.39 3.10 4.30
N GLN A 87 12.97 1.84 4.33
CA GLN A 87 13.85 0.70 4.48
C GLN A 87 14.80 0.57 3.28
N ASP A 88 14.27 0.69 2.06
CA ASP A 88 15.07 0.64 0.84
C ASP A 88 16.10 1.78 0.75
N ALA A 89 15.72 2.96 1.20
CA ALA A 89 16.62 4.11 1.31
C ALA A 89 17.65 3.98 2.44
N GLY A 90 17.53 2.99 3.34
CA GLY A 90 18.35 2.84 4.53
C GLY A 90 18.06 3.90 5.62
N LEU A 91 16.88 4.51 5.61
CA LEU A 91 16.53 5.64 6.48
C LEU A 91 15.60 5.28 7.65
N ILE A 92 14.95 4.11 7.63
CA ILE A 92 13.86 3.75 8.59
C ILE A 92 14.21 3.96 10.07
N ASN A 93 15.47 3.72 10.44
CA ASN A 93 15.98 3.90 11.81
C ASN A 93 17.26 4.74 11.86
N ALA A 94 17.58 5.48 10.80
CA ALA A 94 18.86 6.19 10.67
C ALA A 94 18.77 7.68 11.01
N LEU A 95 17.56 8.25 11.00
CA LEU A 95 17.36 9.70 11.16
C LEU A 95 17.28 10.12 12.63
N ASN A 96 18.10 11.10 12.99
CA ASN A 96 18.02 11.82 14.27
C ASN A 96 16.89 12.87 14.28
N GLU A 97 16.66 13.55 15.42
CA GLU A 97 15.58 14.53 15.56
C GLU A 97 15.72 15.73 14.61
N GLU A 98 16.91 16.32 14.47
CA GLU A 98 17.15 17.46 13.59
C GLU A 98 16.93 17.08 12.11
N GLU A 99 17.33 15.88 11.71
CA GLU A 99 17.10 15.37 10.37
C GLU A 99 15.61 15.12 10.09
N ARG A 100 14.86 14.63 11.09
CA ARG A 100 13.40 14.42 10.97
C ARG A 100 12.64 15.71 10.74
N ASP A 101 13.06 16.82 11.33
CA ASP A 101 12.47 18.15 11.11
C ASP A 101 12.64 18.66 9.66
N GLN A 102 13.59 18.08 8.91
CA GLN A 102 13.82 18.39 7.49
C GLN A 102 13.08 17.44 6.53
N VAL A 103 12.39 16.42 7.06
CA VAL A 103 11.62 15.45 6.25
C VAL A 103 10.17 15.89 6.12
N GLY A 104 9.72 16.04 4.88
CA GLY A 104 8.31 16.29 4.56
C GLY A 104 7.63 15.04 3.99
N VAL A 105 6.31 14.97 4.15
CA VAL A 105 5.47 13.96 3.49
C VAL A 105 4.56 14.65 2.49
N TYR A 106 4.52 14.14 1.26
CA TYR A 106 3.55 14.53 0.25
C TYR A 106 2.86 13.27 -0.27
N MET A 107 1.58 13.11 0.08
CA MET A 107 0.78 11.94 -0.27
C MET A 107 -0.55 12.41 -0.87
N GLY A 108 -0.96 11.76 -1.96
CA GLY A 108 -2.26 11.98 -2.58
C GLY A 108 -3.06 10.68 -2.65
N THR A 109 -4.38 10.80 -2.54
CA THR A 109 -5.34 9.76 -2.88
C THR A 109 -6.52 10.37 -3.63
N ALA A 110 -7.06 9.64 -4.61
CA ALA A 110 -8.23 10.08 -5.37
C ALA A 110 -9.54 9.75 -4.66
N MET A 111 -9.60 8.59 -4.01
CA MET A 111 -10.73 8.15 -3.20
C MET A 111 -10.19 7.75 -1.83
N ALA A 112 -10.84 8.23 -0.78
CA ALA A 112 -10.58 7.76 0.59
C ALA A 112 -11.14 6.33 0.77
N SER A 113 -11.30 5.87 2.01
CA SER A 113 -11.79 4.52 2.27
C SER A 113 -13.12 4.22 1.56
N SER A 114 -13.14 3.14 0.78
CA SER A 114 -14.35 2.53 0.22
C SER A 114 -14.76 1.27 0.99
N GLU A 115 -14.05 0.93 2.07
CA GLU A 115 -14.23 -0.32 2.81
C GLU A 115 -15.63 -0.43 3.41
N GLU A 116 -16.16 0.66 3.94
CA GLU A 116 -17.53 0.70 4.44
C GLU A 116 -18.56 0.55 3.31
N GLY A 117 -18.25 1.04 2.11
CA GLY A 117 -19.04 0.79 0.91
C GLY A 117 -19.06 -0.70 0.52
N GLU A 118 -17.90 -1.38 0.56
CA GLU A 118 -17.79 -2.83 0.33
C GLU A 118 -18.63 -3.63 1.36
N LEU A 119 -18.55 -3.26 2.64
CA LEU A 119 -19.32 -3.90 3.71
C LEU A 119 -20.83 -3.64 3.58
N LEU A 120 -21.22 -2.44 3.16
CA LEU A 120 -22.63 -2.11 2.90
C LEU A 120 -23.19 -2.92 1.73
N TRP A 121 -22.41 -3.15 0.67
CA TRP A 121 -22.81 -4.05 -0.42
C TRP A 121 -23.14 -5.45 0.11
N VAL A 122 -22.27 -6.03 0.92
CA VAL A 122 -22.50 -7.35 1.56
C VAL A 122 -23.78 -7.40 2.40
N ARG A 123 -24.21 -6.27 2.98
CA ARG A 123 -25.44 -6.21 3.78
C ARG A 123 -26.72 -6.04 2.94
N MET A 124 -26.59 -5.49 1.73
CA MET A 124 -27.72 -5.19 0.86
C MET A 124 -28.03 -6.29 -0.16
N THR A 125 -27.09 -7.22 -0.38
CA THR A 125 -27.22 -8.35 -1.31
C THR A 125 -27.07 -9.67 -0.56
#